data_AF-A0A6S7HQR7-F1
#
_entry.id   AF-A0A6S7HQR7-F1
#
_cell.length_a   1.000
_cell.length_b   1.000
_cell.length_c   1.000
_cell.angle_alpha   90.00
_cell.angle_beta   90.00
_cell.angle_gamma   90.00
#
_symmetry.space_group_name_H-M   'P 1'
#
loop_
_entity.id
_entity.type
_entity.pdbx_description
1 polymer ?
#
loop_
_entity_poly.entity_id
_entity_poly.type
_entity_poly.pdbx_seq_one_letter_code
_entity_poly.pdbx_strand_id
1 'polypeptide(L)'
;EDSVSLIDEGDSGSLIVDEEDSVSLIVDEGESGTLVVDQEDSVSLIVDEAESGSLVVDQEGSVSLIVDEGESGSLVVDQEDSVSLIVDEGKSGSLVVDQEGSVSLIVDQGKSCSLVV
;
A
#
# COMPACT_ATOMS: atom_id res chain seq x y z
N GLU A 1 -16.61 4.92 12.74
CA GLU A 1 -16.81 6.25 12.10
C GLU A 1 -15.78 6.36 10.98
N ASP A 2 -16.14 6.79 9.78
CA ASP A 2 -15.17 6.86 8.67
C ASP A 2 -14.13 7.97 8.92
N SER A 3 -12.87 7.59 9.05
CA SER A 3 -11.74 8.51 9.21
C SER A 3 -11.06 8.80 7.87
N VAL A 4 -10.77 10.06 7.58
CA VAL A 4 -9.92 10.47 6.44
C VAL A 4 -8.70 11.20 6.97
N SER A 5 -7.51 10.73 6.61
CA SER A 5 -6.25 11.37 7.01
C SER A 5 -5.32 11.62 5.81
N LEU A 6 -4.60 12.74 5.89
CA LEU A 6 -3.63 13.19 4.90
C LEU A 6 -2.29 13.35 5.62
N ILE A 7 -1.25 12.67 5.13
CA ILE A 7 0.11 12.70 5.67
C ILE A 7 1.05 13.15 4.55
N ASP A 8 1.92 14.11 4.87
CA ASP A 8 2.92 14.70 3.98
C ASP A 8 4.23 14.77 4.77
N GLU A 9 5.17 13.89 4.44
CA GLU A 9 6.47 13.75 5.11
C GLU A 9 7.62 14.02 4.12
N GLY A 10 8.46 15.02 4.43
CA GLY A 10 9.42 15.54 3.44
C GLY A 10 10.73 14.76 3.24
N ASP A 11 11.21 14.04 4.26
CA ASP A 11 12.51 13.34 4.21
C ASP A 11 12.32 11.85 4.52
N SER A 12 11.89 11.50 5.73
CA SER A 12 11.56 10.12 6.03
C SER A 12 10.49 10.00 7.09
N GLY A 13 9.52 9.13 6.84
CA GLY A 13 8.40 8.90 7.72
C GLY A 13 8.19 7.44 8.06
N SER A 14 7.43 7.23 9.11
CA SER A 14 6.85 5.94 9.41
C SER A 14 5.49 6.13 10.05
N LEU A 15 4.51 5.46 9.47
CA LEU A 15 3.13 5.53 9.90
C LEU A 15 2.60 4.12 10.17
N ILE A 16 1.93 3.98 11.31
CA ILE A 16 1.21 2.77 11.68
C ILE A 16 -0.23 3.18 11.90
N VAL A 17 -1.14 2.52 11.18
CA VAL A 17 -2.58 2.72 11.27
C VAL A 17 -3.21 1.41 11.74
N ASP A 18 -3.90 1.46 12.87
CA ASP A 18 -4.60 0.36 13.53
C ASP A 18 -5.96 0.89 13.98
N GLU A 19 -7.01 0.55 13.25
CA GLU A 19 -8.40 0.89 13.55
C GLU A 19 -9.32 -0.26 13.14
N GLU A 20 -10.51 -0.31 13.76
CA GLU A 20 -11.50 -1.38 13.53
C GLU A 20 -12.55 -0.94 12.51
N ASP A 21 -12.75 0.38 12.38
CA ASP A 21 -13.70 0.99 11.45
C ASP A 21 -13.04 1.23 10.08
N SER A 22 -13.84 1.62 9.09
CA SER A 22 -13.33 1.96 7.76
C SER A 22 -12.45 3.23 7.74
N VAL A 23 -11.34 3.18 6.99
CA VAL A 23 -10.35 4.26 6.90
C VAL A 23 -10.04 4.62 5.45
N SER A 24 -9.82 5.93 5.23
CA SER A 24 -9.21 6.45 4.01
C SER A 24 -7.93 7.23 4.32
N LEU A 25 -6.84 6.87 3.64
CA LEU A 25 -5.51 7.44 3.86
C LEU A 25 -4.89 7.91 2.56
N ILE A 26 -4.26 9.09 2.59
CA ILE A 26 -3.38 9.56 1.53
C ILE A 26 -2.03 9.91 2.17
N VAL A 27 -0.97 9.30 1.66
CA VAL A 27 0.41 9.49 2.12
C VAL A 27 1.27 9.94 0.96
N ASP A 28 2.01 11.02 1.16
CA ASP A 28 3.02 11.57 0.25
C ASP A 28 4.36 11.62 1.02
N GLU A 29 5.37 10.88 0.53
CA GLU A 29 6.71 10.86 1.13
C GLU A 29 7.81 11.22 0.12
N GLY A 30 8.68 12.15 0.52
CA GLY A 30 9.68 12.74 -0.37
C GLY A 30 10.96 11.94 -0.58
N GLU A 31 11.38 11.10 0.37
CA GLU A 31 12.65 10.35 0.27
C GLU A 31 12.47 8.88 0.69
N SER A 32 12.06 8.60 1.93
CA SER A 32 11.81 7.21 2.32
C SER A 32 10.75 6.99 3.38
N GLY A 33 9.83 6.07 3.12
CA GLY A 33 8.69 5.79 3.97
C GLY A 33 8.55 4.36 4.43
N THR A 34 7.76 4.18 5.48
CA THR A 34 7.22 2.87 5.84
C THR A 34 5.83 3.03 6.40
N LEU A 35 4.86 2.44 5.72
CA LEU A 35 3.47 2.41 6.13
C LEU A 35 3.04 0.99 6.47
N VAL A 36 2.47 0.83 7.67
CA VAL A 36 1.83 -0.42 8.10
C VAL A 36 0.37 -0.13 8.41
N VAL A 37 -0.53 -0.87 7.77
CA VAL A 37 -1.98 -0.73 7.97
C VAL A 37 -2.55 -2.09 8.38
N ASP A 38 -3.17 -2.12 9.55
CA ASP A 38 -3.91 -3.25 10.11
C ASP A 38 -5.34 -2.78 10.42
N GLN A 39 -6.36 -3.46 9.87
CA GLN A 39 -7.77 -3.12 10.09
C GLN A 39 -8.70 -4.30 9.81
N GLU A 40 -9.87 -4.28 10.45
CA GLU A 40 -10.91 -5.30 10.27
C GLU A 40 -11.87 -4.98 9.09
N ASP A 41 -12.26 -3.72 8.90
CA ASP A 41 -13.33 -3.35 7.95
C ASP A 41 -12.85 -3.06 6.51
N SER A 42 -12.71 -1.79 6.13
CA SER A 42 -12.46 -1.41 4.73
C SER A 42 -11.44 -0.28 4.65
N VAL A 43 -10.47 -0.44 3.76
CA VAL A 43 -9.41 0.54 3.54
C VAL A 43 -9.41 1.04 2.11
N SER A 44 -9.29 2.36 1.99
CA SER A 44 -8.89 3.04 0.76
C SER A 44 -7.59 3.79 1.01
N LEU A 45 -6.51 3.37 0.34
CA LEU A 45 -5.18 3.91 0.57
C LEU A 45 -4.53 4.34 -0.75
N ILE A 46 -4.00 5.55 -0.76
CA ILE A 46 -3.17 6.11 -1.83
C ILE A 46 -1.81 6.46 -1.24
N VAL A 47 -0.75 5.92 -1.82
CA VAL A 47 0.64 6.18 -1.41
C VAL A 47 1.44 6.65 -2.63
N ASP A 48 2.14 7.77 -2.47
CA ASP A 48 3.10 8.31 -3.43
C ASP A 48 4.44 8.49 -2.72
N GLU A 49 5.47 7.76 -3.16
CA GLU A 49 6.83 7.84 -2.61
C GLU A 49 7.86 8.12 -3.71
N ALA A 50 8.62 9.20 -3.55
CA ALA A 50 9.51 9.68 -4.62
C ALA A 50 10.80 8.86 -4.78
N GLU A 51 11.35 8.26 -3.72
CA GLU A 51 12.54 7.39 -3.83
C GLU A 51 12.31 5.96 -3.33
N SER A 52 12.16 5.73 -2.02
CA SER A 52 12.14 4.36 -1.48
C SER A 52 11.02 4.11 -0.48
N GLY A 53 10.19 3.11 -0.75
CA GLY A 53 9.02 2.83 0.07
C GLY A 53 8.90 1.40 0.57
N SER A 54 8.08 1.25 1.61
CA SER A 54 7.61 -0.04 2.05
C SER A 54 6.20 0.07 2.61
N LEU A 55 5.30 -0.71 2.05
CA LEU A 55 3.92 -0.78 2.50
C LEU A 55 3.55 -2.23 2.88
N VAL A 56 3.01 -2.38 4.08
CA VAL A 56 2.40 -3.63 4.56
C VAL A 56 0.94 -3.36 4.88
N VAL A 57 0.05 -4.15 4.28
CA VAL A 57 -1.39 -4.09 4.54
C VAL A 57 -1.87 -5.47 4.94
N ASP A 58 -2.40 -5.58 6.15
CA ASP A 58 -3.06 -6.77 6.69
C ASP A 58 -4.53 -6.41 6.97
N GLN A 59 -5.48 -7.13 6.38
CA GLN A 59 -6.91 -6.86 6.61
C GLN A 59 -7.78 -8.09 6.46
N GLU A 60 -8.88 -8.11 7.21
CA GLU A 60 -9.94 -9.09 7.03
C GLU A 60 -10.92 -8.67 5.90
N GLY A 61 -11.31 -7.40 5.82
CA GLY A 61 -12.31 -6.95 4.86
C GLY A 61 -11.78 -6.50 3.50
N SER A 62 -12.30 -5.38 3.00
CA SER A 62 -12.07 -4.95 1.60
C SER A 62 -11.01 -3.86 1.45
N VAL A 63 -10.07 -4.07 0.54
CA VAL A 63 -8.99 -3.11 0.24
C VAL A 63 -9.09 -2.55 -1.18
N SER A 64 -8.91 -1.24 -1.27
CA SER A 64 -8.56 -0.52 -2.49
C SER A 64 -7.25 0.23 -2.29
N LEU A 65 -6.23 -0.15 -3.04
CA LEU A 65 -4.88 0.38 -2.92
C LEU A 65 -4.38 0.96 -4.25
N ILE A 66 -3.79 2.15 -4.18
CA ILE A 66 -3.00 2.75 -5.26
C ILE A 66 -1.63 3.12 -4.69
N VAL A 67 -0.57 2.59 -5.31
CA VAL A 67 0.82 2.85 -4.91
C VAL A 67 1.63 3.29 -6.12
N ASP A 68 2.35 4.41 -5.98
CA ASP A 68 3.32 4.92 -6.93
C ASP A 68 4.67 5.07 -6.20
N GLU A 69 5.69 4.31 -6.62
CA GLU A 69 7.03 4.32 -6.01
C GLU A 69 8.11 4.66 -7.06
N GLY A 70 8.86 5.74 -6.84
CA GLY A 70 9.75 6.32 -7.84
C GLY A 70 11.05 5.54 -8.14
N GLU A 71 11.77 5.04 -7.13
CA GLU A 71 13.00 4.26 -7.36
C GLU A 71 12.89 2.81 -6.91
N SER A 72 12.61 2.56 -5.63
CA SER A 72 12.62 1.23 -5.03
C SER A 72 11.44 1.02 -4.12
N GLY A 73 10.74 -0.11 -4.29
CA GLY A 73 9.52 -0.36 -3.56
C GLY A 73 9.39 -1.75 -2.98
N SER A 74 8.54 -1.88 -1.95
CA SER A 74 8.08 -3.18 -1.48
C SER A 74 6.66 -3.08 -0.95
N LEU A 75 5.78 -3.84 -1.55
CA LEU A 75 4.39 -3.95 -1.13
C LEU A 75 4.05 -5.38 -0.75
N VAL A 76 3.55 -5.55 0.48
CA VAL A 76 2.98 -6.80 0.99
C VAL A 76 1.54 -6.56 1.35
N VAL A 77 0.65 -7.38 0.81
CA VAL A 77 -0.79 -7.31 1.05
C VAL A 77 -1.28 -8.70 1.43
N ASP A 78 -1.82 -8.85 2.64
CA ASP A 78 -2.47 -10.06 3.14
C ASP A 78 -3.95 -9.74 3.40
N GLN A 79 -4.86 -10.48 2.76
CA GLN A 79 -6.28 -10.12 2.69
C GLN A 79 -7.21 -11.34 2.68
N GLU A 80 -8.25 -11.35 3.51
CA GLU A 80 -9.25 -12.43 3.48
C GLU A 80 -10.32 -12.23 2.38
N ASP A 81 -10.91 -11.04 2.26
CA ASP A 81 -12.14 -10.85 1.45
C ASP A 81 -11.91 -10.40 -0.01
N SER A 82 -11.52 -9.15 -0.25
CA SER A 82 -11.46 -8.59 -1.60
C SER A 82 -10.45 -7.48 -1.72
N VAL A 83 -9.60 -7.58 -2.74
CA VAL A 83 -8.50 -6.66 -2.95
C VAL A 83 -8.49 -6.11 -4.37
N SER A 84 -8.38 -4.79 -4.49
CA SER A 84 -8.12 -4.07 -5.72
C SER A 84 -6.83 -3.29 -5.59
N LEU A 85 -5.84 -3.64 -6.42
CA LEU A 85 -4.48 -3.11 -6.37
C LEU A 85 -4.10 -2.48 -7.71
N ILE A 86 -3.62 -1.25 -7.64
CA ILE A 86 -2.91 -0.57 -8.74
C ILE A 86 -1.55 -0.17 -8.22
N VAL A 87 -0.49 -0.69 -8.83
CA VAL A 87 0.88 -0.49 -8.37
C VAL A 87 1.74 -0.07 -9.55
N ASP A 88 2.43 1.06 -9.42
CA ASP A 88 3.45 1.55 -10.35
C ASP A 88 4.80 1.59 -9.61
N GLU A 89 5.69 0.66 -9.94
CA GLU A 89 7.03 0.59 -9.33
C GLU A 89 8.10 1.01 -10.33
N GLY A 90 8.90 2.02 -9.96
CA GLY A 90 9.88 2.67 -10.82
C GLY A 90 11.04 1.80 -11.31
N LYS A 91 12.11 1.60 -10.52
CA LYS A 91 13.32 0.89 -10.98
C LYS A 91 13.42 -0.54 -10.46
N SER A 92 13.15 -0.73 -9.18
CA SER A 92 13.22 -2.01 -8.48
C SER A 92 12.04 -2.14 -7.54
N GLY A 93 11.53 -3.35 -7.34
CA GLY A 93 10.26 -3.51 -6.66
C GLY A 93 9.96 -4.94 -6.26
N SER A 94 9.08 -5.10 -5.28
CA SER A 94 8.55 -6.40 -4.93
C SER A 94 7.11 -6.27 -4.47
N LEU A 95 6.22 -6.94 -5.19
CA LEU A 95 4.84 -7.10 -4.80
C LEU A 95 4.59 -8.54 -4.36
N VAL A 96 4.09 -8.70 -3.13
CA VAL A 96 3.55 -9.94 -2.60
C VAL A 96 2.10 -9.70 -2.22
N VAL A 97 1.20 -10.48 -2.80
CA VAL A 97 -0.21 -10.50 -2.45
C VAL A 97 -0.55 -11.91 -2.00
N ASP A 98 -0.98 -12.06 -0.76
CA ASP A 98 -1.64 -13.28 -0.28
C ASP A 98 -3.13 -12.96 -0.10
N GLN A 99 -3.99 -13.80 -0.66
CA GLN A 99 -5.43 -13.55 -0.56
C GLN A 99 -6.27 -14.82 -0.69
N GLU A 100 -7.30 -14.93 0.16
CA GLU A 100 -8.29 -16.01 0.07
C GLU A 100 -9.42 -15.70 -0.92
N GLY A 101 -9.81 -14.42 -1.00
CA GLY A 101 -10.98 -13.98 -1.74
C GLY A 101 -10.75 -13.58 -3.20
N SER A 102 -11.27 -12.41 -3.59
CA SER A 102 -11.18 -11.91 -4.97
C SER A 102 -10.10 -10.84 -5.16
N VAL A 103 -9.21 -11.06 -6.13
CA VAL A 103 -8.14 -10.12 -6.48
C VAL A 103 -8.35 -9.50 -7.87
N SER A 104 -8.22 -8.18 -7.93
CA SER A 104 -7.99 -7.43 -9.15
C SER A 104 -6.66 -6.69 -9.04
N LEU A 105 -5.73 -7.00 -9.94
CA LEU A 105 -4.37 -6.48 -9.89
C LEU A 105 -3.97 -5.86 -11.22
N ILE A 106 -3.47 -4.63 -11.16
CA ILE A 106 -2.78 -3.93 -12.25
C ILE A 106 -1.40 -3.53 -11.72
N VAL A 107 -0.35 -4.04 -12.36
CA VAL A 107 1.03 -3.72 -11.98
C VAL A 107 1.78 -3.20 -13.20
N ASP A 108 2.34 -2.01 -13.09
CA ASP A 108 3.43 -1.54 -13.95
C ASP A 108 4.73 -1.69 -13.16
N GLN A 109 5.71 -2.37 -13.75
CA GLN A 109 6.96 -2.70 -13.07
C GLN A 109 8.16 -2.26 -13.89
N GLY A 110 9.09 -1.67 -13.15
CA GLY A 110 10.43 -1.35 -13.56
C GLY A 110 11.31 -2.52 -13.97
N LYS A 111 12.62 -2.23 -14.00
CA LYS A 111 13.62 -3.15 -14.59
C LYS A 111 13.89 -4.38 -13.74
N SER A 112 13.79 -4.26 -12.42
CA SER A 112 14.18 -5.31 -11.47
C SER A 112 13.09 -5.51 -10.42
N CYS A 113 11.92 -5.98 -10.88
CA CYS A 113 10.80 -6.24 -9.99
C CYS A 113 10.43 -7.72 -9.89
N SER A 114 9.84 -8.10 -8.76
CA SER A 114 9.19 -9.39 -8.56
C SER A 114 7.72 -9.22 -8.25
N LEU A 115 6.92 -10.19 -8.68
CA LEU A 115 5.51 -10.30 -8.36
C LEU A 115 5.22 -11.71 -7.86
N VAL A 116 4.59 -11.80 -6.70
CA VAL A 116 4.03 -13.02 -6.11
C VAL A 116 2.57 -12.74 -5.77
N VAL A 117 1.68 -13.61 -6.25
CA VAL A 117 0.23 -13.61 -5.99
C VAL A 117 -0.20 -15.05 -5.78
#